data_AF-A0A7Y5L9M3-F1
#
_entry.id   AF-A0A7Y5L9M3-F1
#
_cell.length_a   1.000
_cell.length_b   1.000
_cell.length_c   1.000
_cell.angle_alpha   90.00
_cell.angle_beta   90.00
_cell.angle_gamma   90.00
#
_symmetry.space_group_name_H-M   'P 1'
#
loop_
_entity.id
_entity.type
_entity.pdbx_description
1 polymer ?
#
loop_
_entity_poly.entity_id
_entity_poly.type
_entity_poly.pdbx_seq_one_letter_code
_entity_poly.pdbx_strand_id
1 'polypeptide(L)' 'MQLGAFSVSLAVKNLGASQAFYEKLGFKRFAGDPAQNWLIMKNGDHVIGLFQGMFEKNIMTFNPGWDQNAQKLDKFTDVR' A
#
# COMPACT_ATOMS: atom_id res chain seq x y z
N MET A 1 10.83 19.33 3.73
CA MET A 1 11.24 18.06 3.09
C MET A 1 10.05 17.51 2.33
N GLN A 2 10.20 17.13 1.06
CA GLN A 2 9.13 16.50 0.27
C GLN A 2 9.36 14.98 0.28
N LEU A 3 8.49 14.23 0.96
CA LEU A 3 8.68 12.80 1.19
C LEU A 3 8.28 11.92 -0.02
N GLY A 4 7.60 12.50 -1.01
CA GLY A 4 7.06 11.77 -2.16
C GLY A 4 5.90 10.84 -1.79
N ALA A 5 5.64 9.84 -2.64
CA ALA A 5 4.66 8.81 -2.36
C ALA A 5 5.15 7.91 -1.21
N PHE A 6 4.25 7.56 -0.31
CA PHE A 6 4.48 6.53 0.71
C PHE A 6 3.28 5.62 0.79
N SER A 7 3.48 4.44 1.38
CA SER A 7 2.43 3.48 1.63
C SER A 7 2.62 2.84 3.01
N VAL A 8 1.52 2.34 3.56
CA VAL A 8 1.55 1.56 4.80
C VAL A 8 1.18 0.12 4.47
N SER A 9 2.11 -0.79 4.75
CA SER A 9 1.89 -2.22 4.69
C SER A 9 1.40 -2.70 6.05
N LEU A 10 0.18 -3.22 6.07
CA LEU A 10 -0.51 -3.68 7.27
C LEU A 10 -0.36 -5.20 7.42
N ALA A 11 0.12 -5.62 8.58
CA ALA A 11 0.17 -7.02 8.97
C ALA A 11 -1.24 -7.46 9.40
N VAL A 12 -1.95 -8.16 8.51
CA VAL A 12 -3.34 -8.56 8.76
C VAL A 12 -3.44 -10.04 9.12
N LYS A 13 -4.37 -10.37 10.04
CA LYS A 13 -4.63 -11.76 10.44
C LYS A 13 -5.54 -12.50 9.46
N ASN A 14 -6.43 -11.77 8.78
CA ASN A 14 -7.38 -12.30 7.81
C ASN A 14 -7.50 -11.34 6.62
N LEU A 15 -6.93 -11.71 5.47
CA LEU A 15 -6.86 -10.86 4.28
C LEU A 15 -8.25 -10.50 3.75
N GLY A 16 -9.16 -11.48 3.65
CA GLY A 16 -10.51 -11.26 3.12
C GLY A 16 -11.35 -10.33 4.00
N ALA A 17 -11.29 -10.52 5.32
CA ALA A 17 -12.00 -9.64 6.26
C ALA A 17 -11.44 -8.21 6.24
N SER A 18 -10.11 -8.06 6.18
CA SER A 18 -9.46 -6.75 6.06
C SER A 18 -9.77 -6.08 4.74
N GLN A 19 -9.73 -6.79 3.61
CA GLN A 19 -10.13 -6.26 2.30
C GLN A 19 -11.57 -5.72 2.36
N ALA A 20 -12.52 -6.54 2.81
CA ALA A 20 -13.94 -6.14 2.89
C ALA A 20 -14.17 -4.93 3.81
N PHE A 21 -13.38 -4.81 4.89
CA PHE A 21 -13.41 -3.62 5.75
C PHE A 21 -12.97 -2.36 5.00
N TYR A 22 -11.81 -2.41 4.31
CA TYR A 22 -11.30 -1.25 3.59
C TYR A 22 -12.13 -0.89 2.35
N GLU A 23 -12.77 -1.86 1.70
CA GLU A 23 -13.73 -1.60 0.62
C GLU A 23 -14.92 -0.74 1.10
N LYS A 24 -15.41 -0.96 2.32
CA LYS A 24 -16.46 -0.10 2.93
C LYS A 24 -15.99 1.33 3.18
N LEU A 25 -14.69 1.53 3.35
CA LEU A 25 -14.08 2.85 3.48
C LEU A 25 -13.74 3.50 2.13
N GLY A 26 -14.14 2.88 1.01
CA GLY A 26 -13.93 3.39 -0.34
C GLY A 26 -12.60 2.99 -0.97
N PHE A 27 -11.81 2.11 -0.34
CA PHE A 27 -10.62 1.57 -0.97
C PHE A 27 -10.99 0.56 -2.07
N LYS A 28 -10.20 0.52 -3.14
CA LYS A 28 -10.34 -0.42 -4.25
C LYS A 28 -9.05 -1.20 -4.44
N ARG A 29 -9.15 -2.46 -4.86
CA ARG A 29 -7.98 -3.26 -5.25
C ARG A 29 -7.24 -2.56 -6.39
N PHE A 30 -5.93 -2.40 -6.22
CA PHE A 30 -5.03 -1.80 -7.21
C PHE A 30 -4.05 -2.84 -7.76
N ALA A 31 -3.49 -3.69 -6.89
CA ALA A 31 -2.58 -4.76 -7.27
C ALA A 31 -2.61 -5.90 -6.25
N GLY A 32 -1.81 -6.94 -6.49
CA GLY A 32 -1.65 -8.09 -5.61
C GLY A 32 -2.53 -9.28 -5.96
N ASP A 33 -2.30 -10.37 -5.26
CA ASP A 33 -2.97 -11.66 -5.45
C ASP A 33 -3.35 -12.25 -4.07
N PRO A 34 -4.66 -12.38 -3.75
CA PRO A 34 -5.10 -13.01 -2.52
C PRO A 34 -4.59 -14.44 -2.32
N ALA A 35 -4.36 -15.19 -3.41
CA ALA A 35 -3.79 -16.53 -3.33
C ALA A 35 -2.34 -16.52 -2.82
N GLN A 36 -1.65 -15.38 -2.93
CA GLN A 36 -0.32 -15.15 -2.39
C GLN A 36 -0.34 -14.43 -1.04
N ASN A 37 -1.51 -14.30 -0.40
CA ASN A 37 -1.69 -13.63 0.89
C ASN A 37 -1.42 -12.11 0.90
N TRP A 38 -1.53 -11.41 -0.24
CA TRP A 38 -1.34 -9.96 -0.25
C TRP A 38 -2.19 -9.20 -1.28
N LEU A 39 -2.52 -7.96 -0.93
CA LEU A 39 -3.26 -7.02 -1.78
C LEU A 39 -2.73 -5.60 -1.58
N ILE A 40 -2.72 -4.81 -2.66
CA ILE A 40 -2.56 -3.35 -2.58
C ILE A 40 -3.91 -2.72 -2.86
N MET A 41 -4.31 -1.80 -2.00
CA MET A 41 -5.57 -1.08 -2.10
C MET A 41 -5.33 0.44 -2.16
N LYS A 42 -6.18 1.13 -2.92
CA LYS A 42 -6.12 2.59 -3.08
C LYS A 42 -7.45 3.26 -2.78
N ASN A 43 -7.39 4.44 -2.15
CA ASN A 43 -8.49 5.39 -2.02
C ASN A 43 -7.98 6.79 -2.36
N GLY A 44 -8.30 7.28 -3.56
CA GLY A 44 -7.66 8.46 -4.13
C GLY A 44 -6.14 8.26 -4.22
N ASP A 45 -5.39 9.15 -3.58
CA ASP A 45 -3.93 9.11 -3.53
C ASP A 45 -3.39 8.25 -2.37
N HIS A 46 -4.25 7.76 -1.49
CA HIS A 46 -3.82 6.96 -0.34
C HIS A 46 -3.66 5.48 -0.74
N VAL A 47 -2.48 4.91 -0.44
CA VAL A 47 -2.14 3.52 -0.77
C VAL A 47 -1.84 2.75 0.51
N ILE A 48 -2.50 1.61 0.67
CA ILE A 48 -2.21 0.64 1.72
C ILE A 48 -1.94 -0.73 1.10
N GLY A 49 -1.08 -1.51 1.75
CA GLY A 49 -0.93 -2.93 1.45
C GLY A 49 -1.49 -3.77 2.59
N LEU A 50 -2.21 -4.84 2.27
CA LEU A 50 -2.67 -5.84 3.23
C LEU A 50 -1.85 -7.10 3.00
N PHE A 51 -1.15 -7.57 4.04
CA PHE A 51 -0.27 -8.73 3.95
C PHE A 51 -0.54 -9.68 5.11
N GLN A 52 -0.90 -10.93 4.80
CA GLN A 52 -1.21 -11.94 5.80
C GLN A 52 -0.03 -12.88 6.01
N GLY A 53 0.50 -12.94 7.23
CA GLY A 53 1.56 -13.88 7.61
C GLY A 53 2.94 -13.60 7.00
N MET A 54 3.16 -12.42 6.40
CA MET A 54 4.43 -12.08 5.73
C MET A 54 5.42 -11.34 6.64
N PHE A 55 4.91 -10.61 7.64
CA PHE A 55 5.72 -9.88 8.62
C PHE A 55 4.91 -9.64 9.90
N GLU A 56 5.60 -9.40 11.02
CA GLU A 56 4.96 -9.28 12.34
C GLU A 56 4.37 -7.90 12.62
N LYS A 57 4.96 -6.84 12.05
CA LYS A 57 4.63 -5.45 12.36
C LYS A 57 4.37 -4.66 11.08
N ASN A 58 3.53 -3.64 11.18
CA ASN A 58 3.26 -2.74 10.07
C ASN A 58 4.55 -2.05 9.60
N ILE A 59 4.64 -1.80 8.30
CA ILE A 59 5.79 -1.18 7.65
C ILE A 59 5.32 0.10 6.95
N MET A 60 6.06 1.18 7.13
CA MET A 60 5.93 2.39 6.32
C MET A 60 7.02 2.37 5.26
N THR A 61 6.62 2.48 3.99
CA THR A 61 7.55 2.45 2.85
C THR A 61 7.46 3.76 2.09
N PHE A 62 8.61 4.43 1.95
CA PHE A 62 8.77 5.63 1.12
C PHE A 62 9.18 5.22 -0.30
N ASN A 63 8.43 5.70 -1.27
CA ASN A 63 8.61 5.46 -2.70
C ASN A 63 8.86 6.79 -3.43
N PRO A 64 9.92 7.55 -3.08
CA PRO A 64 10.04 8.93 -3.52
C PRO A 64 10.22 9.08 -5.04
N GLY A 65 10.70 8.04 -5.73
CA GLY A 65 10.83 8.03 -7.19
C GLY A 65 9.53 7.80 -7.96
N TRP A 66 8.42 7.51 -7.27
CA TRP A 66 7.12 7.24 -7.87
C TRP A 66 6.04 8.19 -7.35
N ASP A 67 5.01 8.40 -8.17
CA ASP A 67 3.73 8.93 -7.72
C ASP A 67 2.87 7.83 -7.07
N GLN A 68 1.70 8.24 -6.58
CA GLN A 68 0.73 7.38 -5.90
C GLN A 68 0.07 6.38 -6.87
N ASN A 69 0.28 6.52 -8.18
CA ASN A 69 -0.19 5.63 -9.25
C ASN A 69 0.92 4.72 -9.79
N ALA A 70 2.04 4.60 -9.07
CA ALA A 70 3.21 3.82 -9.45
C ALA A 70 3.84 4.29 -10.79
N GLN A 71 3.67 5.56 -11.14
CA GLN A 71 4.34 6.19 -12.28
C GLN A 71 5.67 6.79 -11.83
N LYS A 72 6.70 6.66 -12.66
CA LYS A 72 8.02 7.24 -12.38
C LYS A 72 7.98 8.77 -12.47
N LEU A 73 8.66 9.42 -11.54
CA LEU A 73 8.87 10.87 -11.54
C LEU A 73 10.24 11.20 -12.15
N ASP A 74 10.31 12.24 -12.98
CA ASP A 74 11.57 12.71 -13.59
C ASP A 74 12.53 13.32 -12.55
N LYS A 75 11.97 13.91 -11.48
CA LYS A 75 12.70 14.55 -10.38
C LYS A 75 12.00 14.31 -9.06
N PHE A 76 12.78 13.96 -8.03
CA PHE A 76 12.30 13.75 -6.67
C PHE A 76 13.42 13.96 -5.66
N THR A 77 13.06 14.14 -4.38
CA THR A 77 14.02 14.10 -3.27
C THR A 77 14.15 12.66 -2.80
N ASP A 78 15.34 12.05 -2.90
CA ASP A 78 15.55 10.72 -2.34
C ASP A 78 15.70 10.81 -0.82
N VAL A 79 14.82 10.11 -0.09
CA VAL A 79 14.68 10.16 1.37
C VAL A 79 14.97 8.79 2.03
N ARG A 80 15.52 7.85 1.26
CA ARG A 80 15.86 6.49 1.71
C ARG A 80 17.29 6.40 2.21
#